data_AF-A0A3S9SL79-F1
#
_entry.id   AF-A0A3S9SL79-F1
#
_cell.length_a   1.000
_cell.length_b   1.000
_cell.length_c   1.000
_cell.angle_alpha   90.00
_cell.angle_beta   90.00
_cell.angle_gamma   90.00
#
_symmetry.space_group_name_H-M   'P 1'
#
loop_
_entity.id
_entity.type
_entity.pdbx_description
1 polymer ?
#
loop_
_entity_poly.entity_id
_entity_poly.type
_entity_poly.pdbx_seq_one_letter_code
_entity_poly.pdbx_strand_id
1 'polypeptide(L)'
;MPATASPSTIQTIRWPSKEAAPQAFPERQALMPIWGGVPVPMPQWQKLWQSQIAHSLDENGLAYLHIPFCANHCVFCGFYRNAWKEEQGGAYVDKVIEELAAEAEQRTGNGKIQAVYFGGGTPTALDTPDLVRLIRACYQYLPLADDCEFTLEGRMSHFGFDKARAAVDAGVNRISIGIQTFNTAIRRRLGRKHSGEEAYGYLKELCGLDAVIVVDLIFGLPGQTDDVWAHDIERAASLPLSGLDTYAFNCYPFLPINRMIEKGAFPPPLGFDVQSQHYAYAVRELTRLGWQQVSNNHFAYPGRGERNRYNTLVKSNMPCLAFGSGAGGNFGGFSYQVQSDLEGYLKNPKGQKALSFMSRHGRHKALLGQVQHDIELGRIDTALFADNAEAQTLLRQWQQADLLTIHEDGQAILNTSGRYWSPTLTRKLMMSLPTDEKENTMQKLSSEQQTVLRNSLAENPGQILEMLAGQHQCSFEDVINCLPAQLIKKTEGSRFVEIMQALAGWNEAVTFIAHTPDVIAEVTGKIPNGKVGRGFYNFEHAEEGGIHGHIYYENCAAVYLIERPFMGKDTVSLNFVNRNGGAMFKIFVGRDEAGELKQNQIQAMRALFA
;
A
#
# COMPACT_ATOMS: atom_id res chain seq x y z
N MET A 1 34.73 -3.71 34.36
CA MET A 1 33.64 -4.55 33.82
C MET A 1 32.33 -3.88 34.17
N PRO A 2 31.57 -3.33 33.22
CA PRO A 2 30.20 -2.95 33.51
C PRO A 2 29.37 -4.23 33.61
N ALA A 3 28.58 -4.37 34.66
CA ALA A 3 27.66 -5.49 34.83
C ALA A 3 26.70 -5.54 33.64
N THR A 4 26.79 -6.60 32.84
CA THR A 4 25.81 -6.90 31.79
C THR A 4 24.50 -7.28 32.48
N ALA A 5 23.58 -6.33 32.61
CA ALA A 5 22.21 -6.65 32.97
C ALA A 5 21.66 -7.59 31.89
N SER A 6 21.18 -8.77 32.29
CA SER A 6 20.50 -9.68 31.37
C SER A 6 19.32 -8.94 30.71
N PRO A 7 19.16 -9.02 29.38
CA PRO A 7 18.04 -8.37 28.72
C PRO A 7 16.71 -8.89 29.28
N SER A 8 15.82 -7.98 29.66
CA SER A 8 14.47 -8.35 30.08
C SER A 8 13.71 -8.90 28.88
N THR A 9 13.14 -10.10 28.97
CA THR A 9 12.35 -10.69 27.89
C THR A 9 10.99 -9.99 27.78
N ILE A 10 10.40 -9.94 26.57
CA ILE A 10 9.18 -9.14 26.32
C ILE A 10 8.02 -9.57 27.21
N GLN A 11 7.90 -10.88 27.48
CA GLN A 11 6.85 -11.47 28.33
C GLN A 11 6.89 -10.98 29.78
N THR A 12 8.05 -10.51 30.26
CA THR A 12 8.20 -10.01 31.64
C THR A 12 7.79 -8.54 31.78
N ILE A 13 7.49 -7.86 30.66
CA ILE A 13 7.16 -6.45 30.63
C ILE A 13 5.66 -6.25 30.73
N ARG A 14 5.23 -5.44 31.69
CA ARG A 14 3.86 -4.92 31.73
C ARG A 14 3.78 -3.62 30.91
N TRP A 15 3.28 -3.73 29.68
CA TRP A 15 3.15 -2.58 28.77
C TRP A 15 1.97 -1.67 29.16
N PRO A 16 2.17 -0.35 29.32
CA PRO A 16 1.07 0.61 29.38
C PRO A 16 0.47 0.85 27.97
N SER A 17 -0.78 1.35 27.92
CA SER A 17 -1.50 1.65 26.67
C SER A 17 -0.72 2.55 25.72
N LYS A 18 -0.07 3.61 26.24
CA LYS A 18 0.80 4.50 25.47
C LYS A 18 2.02 3.83 24.81
N GLU A 19 2.43 2.67 25.30
CA GLU A 19 3.57 1.92 24.76
C GLU A 19 3.12 0.79 23.83
N ALA A 20 2.09 0.03 24.23
CA ALA A 20 1.46 -0.97 23.37
C ALA A 20 -0.05 -1.02 23.59
N ALA A 21 -0.82 -0.52 22.62
CA ALA A 21 -2.29 -0.58 22.57
C ALA A 21 -2.74 -1.54 21.45
N PRO A 22 -2.72 -2.86 21.67
CA PRO A 22 -2.97 -3.83 20.61
C PRO A 22 -4.42 -3.87 20.12
N GLN A 23 -5.36 -3.37 20.92
CA GLN A 23 -6.80 -3.37 20.64
C GLN A 23 -7.30 -2.00 20.14
N ALA A 24 -6.38 -1.07 19.81
CA ALA A 24 -6.77 0.26 19.33
C ALA A 24 -7.52 0.20 17.99
N PHE A 25 -7.19 -0.77 17.14
CA PHE A 25 -7.88 -1.02 15.88
C PHE A 25 -7.99 -2.52 15.61
N PRO A 26 -9.04 -2.97 14.90
CA PRO A 26 -9.17 -4.37 14.50
C PRO A 26 -8.13 -4.78 13.43
N GLU A 27 -7.64 -3.82 12.65
CA GLU A 27 -6.67 -4.06 11.57
C GLU A 27 -5.66 -2.92 11.43
N ARG A 28 -4.45 -3.28 10.98
CA ARG A 28 -3.39 -2.34 10.59
C ARG A 28 -3.37 -2.15 9.08
N GLN A 29 -3.86 -1.00 8.60
CA GLN A 29 -4.08 -0.76 7.17
C GLN A 29 -3.37 0.50 6.70
N ALA A 30 -2.62 0.40 5.60
CA ALA A 30 -2.03 1.56 4.94
C ALA A 30 -2.99 2.15 3.90
N LEU A 31 -2.84 3.45 3.64
CA LEU A 31 -3.47 4.11 2.50
C LEU A 31 -2.56 3.97 1.26
N MET A 32 -3.16 3.68 0.11
CA MET A 32 -2.41 3.61 -1.14
C MET A 32 -1.84 4.99 -1.52
N PRO A 33 -0.57 5.10 -1.98
CA PRO A 33 0.06 6.39 -2.32
C PRO A 33 -0.65 7.20 -3.42
N ILE A 34 -1.41 6.52 -4.27
CA ILE A 34 -2.18 7.11 -5.39
C ILE A 34 -3.63 7.43 -5.02
N TRP A 35 -4.00 7.34 -3.74
CA TRP A 35 -5.35 7.62 -3.29
C TRP A 35 -5.84 9.00 -3.73
N GLY A 36 -7.08 9.06 -4.22
CA GLY A 36 -7.69 10.28 -4.75
C GLY A 36 -7.18 10.72 -6.12
N GLY A 37 -6.21 10.00 -6.73
CA GLY A 37 -5.72 10.32 -8.06
C GLY A 37 -6.72 9.96 -9.16
N VAL A 38 -6.76 10.77 -10.22
CA VAL A 38 -7.64 10.57 -11.38
C VAL A 38 -6.84 9.89 -12.50
N PRO A 39 -7.18 8.66 -12.92
CA PRO A 39 -6.45 7.96 -13.98
C PRO A 39 -6.39 8.78 -15.28
N VAL A 40 -5.22 8.85 -15.91
CA VAL A 40 -5.05 9.45 -17.24
C VAL A 40 -5.28 8.36 -18.29
N PRO A 41 -6.07 8.60 -19.35
CA PRO A 41 -6.22 7.63 -20.44
C PRO A 41 -4.88 7.32 -21.14
N MET A 42 -4.61 6.03 -21.39
CA MET A 42 -3.35 5.54 -21.96
C MET A 42 -2.85 6.30 -23.21
N PRO A 43 -3.70 6.66 -24.20
CA PRO A 43 -3.24 7.38 -25.38
C PRO A 43 -2.62 8.77 -25.09
N GLN A 44 -2.87 9.32 -23.90
CA GLN A 44 -2.38 10.65 -23.51
C GLN A 44 -1.04 10.59 -22.77
N TRP A 45 -0.61 9.43 -22.28
CA TRP A 45 0.54 9.28 -21.39
C TRP A 45 1.83 9.87 -21.96
N GLN A 46 2.23 9.47 -23.18
CA GLN A 46 3.47 9.98 -23.79
C GLN A 46 3.41 11.48 -24.05
N LYS A 47 2.30 11.97 -24.62
CA LYS A 47 2.13 13.41 -24.91
C LYS A 47 2.23 14.24 -23.63
N LEU A 48 1.63 13.75 -22.55
CA LEU A 48 1.66 14.42 -21.27
C LEU A 48 3.04 14.32 -20.61
N TRP A 49 3.71 13.17 -20.68
CA TRP A 49 5.09 13.03 -20.22
C TRP A 49 6.01 14.07 -20.89
N GLN A 50 5.97 14.14 -22.22
CA GLN A 50 6.80 15.06 -23.00
C GLN A 50 6.52 16.54 -22.68
N SER A 51 5.28 16.90 -22.31
CA SER A 51 4.97 18.28 -21.94
C SER A 51 5.33 18.63 -20.50
N GLN A 52 5.48 17.63 -19.62
CA GLN A 52 5.73 17.85 -18.19
C GLN A 52 7.18 17.63 -17.78
N ILE A 53 7.95 16.80 -18.50
CA ILE A 53 9.31 16.40 -18.10
C ILE A 53 10.28 17.59 -17.97
N ALA A 54 10.09 18.64 -18.78
CA ALA A 54 10.86 19.89 -18.67
C ALA A 54 10.78 20.52 -17.27
N HIS A 55 9.59 20.41 -16.66
CA HIS A 55 9.22 20.95 -15.36
C HIS A 55 9.30 19.92 -14.22
N SER A 56 9.92 18.76 -14.47
CA SER A 56 9.98 17.67 -13.49
C SER A 56 10.77 18.00 -12.22
N LEU A 57 11.62 19.04 -12.27
CA LEU A 57 12.42 19.57 -11.16
C LEU A 57 12.37 21.11 -11.11
N ASP A 58 11.18 21.70 -11.21
CA ASP A 58 11.01 23.13 -10.92
C ASP A 58 11.30 23.45 -9.44
N GLU A 59 11.18 22.44 -8.58
CA GLU A 59 11.59 22.44 -7.16
C GLU A 59 12.54 21.28 -6.86
N ASN A 60 13.11 21.26 -5.65
CA ASN A 60 13.95 20.16 -5.19
C ASN A 60 13.19 18.82 -5.21
N GLY A 61 13.90 17.75 -5.55
CA GLY A 61 13.29 16.44 -5.76
C GLY A 61 14.10 15.29 -5.19
N LEU A 62 13.64 14.08 -5.52
CA LEU A 62 14.26 12.80 -5.21
C LEU A 62 14.48 12.02 -6.50
N ALA A 63 15.37 11.03 -6.46
CA ALA A 63 15.49 10.06 -7.53
C ALA A 63 15.41 8.63 -6.99
N TYR A 64 14.66 7.78 -7.68
CA TYR A 64 14.52 6.37 -7.39
C TYR A 64 14.93 5.54 -8.59
N LEU A 65 15.84 4.60 -8.38
CA LEU A 65 16.25 3.64 -9.39
C LEU A 65 15.84 2.24 -8.93
N HIS A 66 14.93 1.63 -9.69
CA HIS A 66 14.40 0.31 -9.36
C HIS A 66 15.20 -0.77 -10.06
N ILE A 67 15.96 -1.59 -9.35
CA ILE A 67 16.69 -2.72 -9.93
C ILE A 67 15.84 -4.00 -9.75
N PRO A 68 15.28 -4.58 -10.83
CA PRO A 68 14.19 -5.56 -10.72
C PRO A 68 14.66 -7.00 -10.47
N PHE A 69 15.95 -7.18 -10.15
CA PHE A 69 16.60 -8.49 -10.07
C PHE A 69 16.78 -8.97 -8.64
N CYS A 70 16.54 -10.25 -8.41
CA CYS A 70 16.79 -10.93 -7.15
C CYS A 70 17.53 -12.23 -7.42
N ALA A 71 18.61 -12.51 -6.67
CA ALA A 71 19.30 -13.80 -6.77
C ALA A 71 18.43 -14.99 -6.31
N ASN A 72 17.53 -14.77 -5.34
CA ASN A 72 16.59 -15.78 -4.86
C ASN A 72 15.29 -15.09 -4.39
N HIS A 73 14.17 -15.79 -4.50
CA HIS A 73 12.87 -15.32 -4.01
C HIS A 73 12.75 -15.51 -2.48
N CYS A 74 12.70 -14.40 -1.73
CA CYS A 74 12.33 -14.43 -0.32
C CYS A 74 10.81 -14.58 -0.21
N VAL A 75 10.32 -15.62 0.46
CA VAL A 75 8.89 -16.02 0.42
C VAL A 75 7.93 -14.99 1.04
N PHE A 76 8.47 -14.05 1.82
CA PHE A 76 7.76 -12.95 2.46
C PHE A 76 7.76 -11.65 1.65
N CYS A 77 8.55 -11.57 0.57
CA CYS A 77 8.82 -10.31 -0.12
C CYS A 77 7.79 -10.06 -1.23
N GLY A 78 7.12 -8.91 -1.19
CA GLY A 78 6.21 -8.47 -2.26
C GLY A 78 6.90 -7.81 -3.46
N PHE A 79 8.21 -7.60 -3.39
CA PHE A 79 8.99 -6.89 -4.42
C PHE A 79 9.73 -7.83 -5.38
N TYR A 80 9.68 -9.15 -5.18
CA TYR A 80 10.33 -10.09 -6.11
C TYR A 80 9.66 -10.02 -7.49
N ARG A 81 10.47 -9.76 -8.52
CA ARG A 81 10.02 -9.71 -9.93
C ARG A 81 10.79 -10.70 -10.78
N ASN A 82 12.09 -10.49 -10.96
CA ASN A 82 12.91 -11.28 -11.87
C ASN A 82 14.05 -11.98 -11.12
N ALA A 83 14.27 -13.25 -11.47
CA ALA A 83 15.50 -13.93 -11.07
C ALA A 83 16.69 -13.27 -11.78
N TRP A 84 17.78 -13.05 -11.05
CA TRP A 84 19.02 -12.54 -11.63
C TRP A 84 19.59 -13.52 -12.67
N LYS A 85 20.00 -12.98 -13.82
CA LYS A 85 20.77 -13.66 -14.86
C LYS A 85 21.87 -12.71 -15.33
N GLU A 86 23.10 -13.20 -15.38
CA GLU A 86 24.30 -12.41 -15.69
C GLU A 86 24.16 -11.63 -17.02
N GLU A 87 23.64 -12.29 -18.06
CA GLU A 87 23.41 -11.71 -19.39
C GLU A 87 22.42 -10.53 -19.43
N GLN A 88 21.61 -10.33 -18.38
CA GLN A 88 20.58 -9.29 -18.34
C GLN A 88 21.05 -7.99 -17.67
N GLY A 89 22.14 -8.05 -16.88
CA GLY A 89 22.65 -6.92 -16.09
C GLY A 89 23.06 -5.73 -16.93
N GLY A 90 24.05 -5.95 -17.82
CA GLY A 90 24.62 -4.89 -18.64
C GLY A 90 23.59 -4.22 -19.55
N ALA A 91 22.78 -5.01 -20.27
CA ALA A 91 21.74 -4.49 -21.15
C ALA A 91 20.67 -3.66 -20.39
N TYR A 92 20.34 -4.07 -19.17
CA TYR A 92 19.44 -3.32 -18.31
C TYR A 92 20.07 -2.00 -17.85
N VAL A 93 21.31 -2.03 -17.39
CA VAL A 93 22.03 -0.81 -16.97
C VAL A 93 22.20 0.16 -18.14
N ASP A 94 22.53 -0.33 -19.33
CA ASP A 94 22.60 0.49 -20.55
C ASP A 94 21.27 1.18 -20.82
N LYS A 95 20.15 0.47 -20.65
CA LYS A 95 18.81 1.03 -20.85
C LYS A 95 18.47 2.12 -19.83
N VAL A 96 18.80 1.92 -18.56
CA VAL A 96 18.58 2.92 -17.51
C VAL A 96 19.46 4.16 -17.73
N ILE A 97 20.72 3.97 -18.16
CA ILE A 97 21.62 5.09 -18.48
C ILE A 97 21.10 5.87 -19.70
N GLU A 98 20.57 5.19 -20.73
CA GLU A 98 19.90 5.84 -21.86
C GLU A 98 18.71 6.68 -21.40
N GLU A 99 17.89 6.16 -20.48
CA GLU A 99 16.73 6.85 -19.91
C GLU A 99 17.16 8.10 -19.13
N LEU A 100 18.16 7.97 -18.25
CA LEU A 100 18.74 9.08 -17.49
C LEU A 100 19.23 10.20 -18.40
N ALA A 101 19.99 9.85 -19.45
CA ALA A 101 20.54 10.80 -20.41
C ALA A 101 19.43 11.50 -21.20
N ALA A 102 18.48 10.76 -21.77
CA ALA A 102 17.40 11.30 -22.58
C ALA A 102 16.48 12.25 -21.79
N GLU A 103 16.20 11.94 -20.52
CA GLU A 103 15.42 12.83 -19.67
C GLU A 103 16.23 14.06 -19.21
N ALA A 104 17.55 13.92 -19.04
CA ALA A 104 18.41 15.05 -18.68
C ALA A 104 18.42 16.15 -19.74
N GLU A 105 18.42 15.78 -21.01
CA GLU A 105 18.38 16.73 -22.14
C GLU A 105 17.08 17.54 -22.21
N GLN A 106 16.00 17.03 -21.61
CA GLN A 106 14.68 17.65 -21.69
C GLN A 106 14.35 18.52 -20.48
N ARG A 107 15.05 18.34 -19.35
CA ARG A 107 14.81 19.10 -18.11
C ARG A 107 15.31 20.54 -18.24
N THR A 108 14.50 21.49 -17.76
CA THR A 108 14.85 22.92 -17.72
C THR A 108 14.78 23.52 -16.32
N GLY A 109 14.17 22.82 -15.36
CA GLY A 109 14.11 23.23 -13.96
C GLY A 109 15.47 23.24 -13.24
N ASN A 110 15.58 24.06 -12.19
CA ASN A 110 16.82 24.26 -11.41
C ASN A 110 16.84 23.50 -10.07
N GLY A 111 15.80 22.73 -9.77
CA GLY A 111 15.70 21.93 -8.56
C GLY A 111 16.81 20.89 -8.45
N LYS A 112 17.26 20.64 -7.22
CA LYS A 112 18.31 19.66 -6.92
C LYS A 112 17.74 18.39 -6.31
N ILE A 113 18.33 17.25 -6.68
CA ILE A 113 18.02 15.96 -6.07
C ILE A 113 18.65 15.90 -4.68
N GLN A 114 17.81 15.80 -3.65
CA GLN A 114 18.20 15.77 -2.24
C GLN A 114 18.63 14.37 -1.77
N ALA A 115 18.03 13.34 -2.37
CA ALA A 115 18.39 11.96 -2.14
C ALA A 115 18.14 11.08 -3.37
N VAL A 116 19.07 10.16 -3.61
CA VAL A 116 18.98 9.08 -4.60
C VAL A 116 18.83 7.76 -3.85
N TYR A 117 17.93 6.90 -4.32
CA TYR A 117 17.68 5.61 -3.70
C TYR A 117 17.68 4.50 -4.74
N PHE A 118 18.63 3.59 -4.62
CA PHE A 118 18.65 2.36 -5.39
C PHE A 118 17.93 1.30 -4.58
N GLY A 119 16.80 0.80 -5.09
CA GLY A 119 16.00 -0.22 -4.43
C GLY A 119 15.36 -1.20 -5.40
N GLY A 120 14.29 -1.85 -4.96
CA GLY A 120 13.47 -2.73 -5.80
C GLY A 120 13.63 -4.20 -5.43
N GLY A 121 14.22 -4.99 -6.33
CA GLY A 121 14.59 -6.37 -6.05
C GLY A 121 15.84 -6.42 -5.18
N THR A 122 17.00 -6.26 -5.78
CA THR A 122 18.31 -6.25 -5.10
C THR A 122 19.30 -5.50 -6.00
N PRO A 123 19.52 -4.18 -5.79
CA PRO A 123 20.50 -3.42 -6.55
C PRO A 123 21.89 -4.06 -6.60
N THR A 124 22.33 -4.64 -5.49
CA THR A 124 23.63 -5.31 -5.36
C THR A 124 23.73 -6.66 -6.09
N ALA A 125 22.65 -7.12 -6.72
CA ALA A 125 22.69 -8.26 -7.62
C ALA A 125 23.41 -7.93 -8.93
N LEU A 126 23.42 -6.64 -9.35
CA LEU A 126 24.23 -6.18 -10.47
C LEU A 126 25.70 -6.49 -10.24
N ASP A 127 26.42 -6.77 -11.31
CA ASP A 127 27.86 -6.91 -11.26
C ASP A 127 28.53 -5.58 -10.95
N THR A 128 29.69 -5.65 -10.29
CA THR A 128 30.39 -4.45 -9.78
C THR A 128 30.62 -3.40 -10.86
N PRO A 129 31.08 -3.73 -12.09
CA PRO A 129 31.28 -2.73 -13.13
C PRO A 129 29.99 -2.01 -13.52
N ASP A 130 28.88 -2.74 -13.65
CA ASP A 130 27.59 -2.18 -14.04
C ASP A 130 26.98 -1.32 -12.94
N LEU A 131 27.09 -1.75 -11.68
CA LEU A 131 26.68 -0.94 -10.53
C LEU A 131 27.45 0.39 -10.48
N VAL A 132 28.77 0.36 -10.64
CA VAL A 132 29.62 1.57 -10.65
C VAL A 132 29.29 2.47 -11.84
N ARG A 133 29.08 1.91 -13.03
CA ARG A 133 28.66 2.67 -14.22
C ARG A 133 27.33 3.39 -13.97
N LEU A 134 26.36 2.70 -13.38
CA LEU A 134 25.05 3.28 -13.10
C LEU A 134 25.12 4.40 -12.04
N ILE A 135 25.88 4.20 -10.96
CA ILE A 135 26.10 5.25 -9.94
C ILE A 135 26.73 6.49 -10.59
N ARG A 136 27.78 6.32 -11.40
CA ARG A 136 28.43 7.43 -12.11
C ARG A 136 27.50 8.13 -13.08
N ALA A 137 26.62 7.40 -13.76
CA ALA A 137 25.60 7.98 -14.63
C ALA A 137 24.60 8.86 -13.85
N CYS A 138 24.23 8.48 -12.62
CA CYS A 138 23.42 9.35 -11.76
C CYS A 138 24.13 10.67 -11.46
N TYR A 139 25.41 10.64 -11.10
CA TYR A 139 26.21 11.86 -10.90
C TYR A 139 26.36 12.70 -12.19
N GLN A 140 26.38 12.06 -13.35
CA GLN A 140 26.50 12.74 -14.64
C GLN A 140 25.19 13.42 -15.08
N TYR A 141 24.05 12.74 -14.91
CA TYR A 141 22.79 13.15 -15.54
C TYR A 141 21.75 13.74 -14.56
N LEU A 142 21.89 13.50 -13.26
CA LEU A 142 20.99 14.08 -12.26
C LEU A 142 21.61 15.34 -11.63
N PRO A 143 20.81 16.40 -11.40
CA PRO A 143 21.29 17.60 -10.73
C PRO A 143 21.35 17.35 -9.21
N LEU A 144 22.32 16.57 -8.73
CA LEU A 144 22.47 16.23 -7.32
C LEU A 144 22.79 17.48 -6.48
N ALA A 145 22.26 17.54 -5.25
CA ALA A 145 22.70 18.49 -4.24
C ALA A 145 24.11 18.12 -3.72
N ASP A 146 24.88 19.11 -3.25
CA ASP A 146 26.24 18.89 -2.74
C ASP A 146 26.27 17.89 -1.56
N ASP A 147 25.21 17.86 -0.75
CA ASP A 147 25.04 16.98 0.41
C ASP A 147 24.04 15.84 0.16
N CYS A 148 23.82 15.48 -1.11
CA CYS A 148 22.85 14.45 -1.52
C CYS A 148 23.10 13.12 -0.78
N GLU A 149 22.03 12.56 -0.20
CA GLU A 149 22.06 11.20 0.35
C GLU A 149 21.93 10.21 -0.80
N PHE A 150 22.92 9.33 -1.00
CA PHE A 150 22.89 8.30 -2.03
C PHE A 150 22.83 6.93 -1.37
N THR A 151 21.63 6.36 -1.32
CA THR A 151 21.37 5.05 -0.70
C THR A 151 21.48 3.91 -1.72
N LEU A 152 22.25 2.89 -1.36
CA LEU A 152 22.26 1.59 -2.01
C LEU A 152 21.62 0.54 -1.10
N GLU A 153 20.45 0.01 -1.50
CA GLU A 153 19.91 -1.19 -0.86
C GLU A 153 20.67 -2.44 -1.30
N GLY A 154 20.89 -3.35 -0.36
CA GLY A 154 21.58 -4.59 -0.60
C GLY A 154 21.16 -5.74 0.30
N ARG A 155 21.73 -6.90 -0.02
CA ARG A 155 21.71 -8.10 0.80
C ARG A 155 23.10 -8.74 0.74
N MET A 156 23.43 -9.54 1.75
CA MET A 156 24.73 -10.23 1.82
C MET A 156 25.09 -11.03 0.57
N SER A 157 24.10 -11.68 -0.06
CA SER A 157 24.32 -12.51 -1.24
C SER A 157 24.70 -11.65 -2.44
N HIS A 158 25.88 -11.92 -3.04
CA HIS A 158 26.48 -11.17 -4.15
C HIS A 158 26.92 -9.73 -3.82
N PHE A 159 27.04 -9.38 -2.54
CA PHE A 159 27.50 -8.07 -2.08
C PHE A 159 28.63 -8.18 -1.06
N GLY A 160 29.80 -8.65 -1.50
CA GLY A 160 30.99 -8.70 -0.66
C GLY A 160 31.61 -7.32 -0.40
N PHE A 161 32.59 -7.27 0.51
CA PHE A 161 33.26 -6.05 0.93
C PHE A 161 33.88 -5.25 -0.23
N ASP A 162 34.52 -5.91 -1.20
CA ASP A 162 35.13 -5.23 -2.36
C ASP A 162 34.08 -4.53 -3.25
N LYS A 163 32.90 -5.14 -3.42
CA LYS A 163 31.79 -4.52 -4.18
C LYS A 163 31.20 -3.34 -3.39
N ALA A 164 31.07 -3.47 -2.07
CA ALA A 164 30.62 -2.37 -1.22
C ALA A 164 31.59 -1.18 -1.25
N ARG A 165 32.90 -1.44 -1.13
CA ARG A 165 33.94 -0.42 -1.28
C ARG A 165 33.89 0.25 -2.65
N ALA A 166 33.77 -0.52 -3.73
CA ALA A 166 33.65 0.04 -5.08
C ALA A 166 32.40 0.93 -5.26
N ALA A 167 31.29 0.61 -4.59
CA ALA A 167 30.09 1.45 -4.59
C ALA A 167 30.32 2.77 -3.82
N VAL A 168 30.99 2.71 -2.66
CA VAL A 168 31.37 3.90 -1.88
C VAL A 168 32.33 4.78 -2.67
N ASP A 169 33.37 4.21 -3.26
CA ASP A 169 34.32 4.91 -4.14
C ASP A 169 33.64 5.55 -5.36
N ALA A 170 32.52 4.99 -5.81
CA ALA A 170 31.71 5.56 -6.89
C ALA A 170 30.76 6.67 -6.44
N GLY A 171 30.61 6.91 -5.12
CA GLY A 171 29.83 8.00 -4.54
C GLY A 171 28.59 7.57 -3.76
N VAL A 172 28.40 6.28 -3.45
CA VAL A 172 27.39 5.86 -2.47
C VAL A 172 27.84 6.26 -1.07
N ASN A 173 26.98 6.93 -0.31
CA ASN A 173 27.30 7.36 1.06
C ASN A 173 26.37 6.77 2.13
N ARG A 174 25.38 5.98 1.72
CA ARG A 174 24.48 5.23 2.61
C ARG A 174 24.20 3.85 2.05
N ILE A 175 24.32 2.81 2.88
CA ILE A 175 24.06 1.42 2.50
C ILE A 175 23.04 0.85 3.46
N SER A 176 21.89 0.38 2.94
CA SER A 176 20.91 -0.37 3.73
C SER A 176 20.99 -1.85 3.42
N ILE A 177 21.19 -2.68 4.45
CA ILE A 177 21.27 -4.14 4.32
C ILE A 177 20.06 -4.79 4.95
N GLY A 178 19.27 -5.48 4.11
CA GLY A 178 18.19 -6.30 4.60
C GLY A 178 18.71 -7.53 5.33
N ILE A 179 18.57 -7.60 6.67
CA ILE A 179 18.85 -8.79 7.50
C ILE A 179 17.58 -9.51 7.96
N GLN A 180 16.52 -8.77 8.25
CA GLN A 180 15.21 -9.18 8.74
C GLN A 180 15.22 -9.82 10.14
N THR A 181 16.10 -10.80 10.38
CA THR A 181 16.32 -11.47 11.66
C THR A 181 17.70 -12.14 11.65
N PHE A 182 18.36 -12.24 12.80
CA PHE A 182 19.57 -13.04 13.02
C PHE A 182 19.24 -14.49 13.38
N ASN A 183 17.97 -14.86 13.60
CA ASN A 183 17.63 -16.25 13.86
C ASN A 183 17.81 -17.14 12.61
N THR A 184 18.83 -18.00 12.62
CA THR A 184 19.18 -18.88 11.48
C THR A 184 18.02 -19.76 11.01
N ALA A 185 17.20 -20.29 11.93
CA ALA A 185 16.08 -21.17 11.57
C ALA A 185 14.98 -20.40 10.82
N ILE A 186 14.61 -19.21 11.31
CA ILE A 186 13.65 -18.33 10.63
C ILE A 186 14.22 -17.89 9.28
N ARG A 187 15.47 -17.42 9.23
CA ARG A 187 16.14 -16.98 7.99
C ARG A 187 16.07 -18.04 6.89
N ARG A 188 16.44 -19.29 7.20
CA ARG A 188 16.41 -20.39 6.23
C ARG A 188 15.00 -20.64 5.69
N ARG A 189 13.99 -20.64 6.56
CA ARG A 189 12.57 -20.78 6.15
C ARG A 189 12.13 -19.63 5.24
N LEU A 190 12.60 -18.41 5.48
CA LEU A 190 12.30 -17.24 4.67
C LEU A 190 13.01 -17.21 3.29
N GLY A 191 13.81 -18.23 2.96
CA GLY A 191 14.60 -18.28 1.72
C GLY A 191 15.95 -17.56 1.81
N ARG A 192 16.43 -17.27 3.02
CA ARG A 192 17.74 -16.63 3.26
C ARG A 192 18.78 -17.67 3.67
N LYS A 193 19.76 -17.88 2.80
CA LYS A 193 20.73 -19.00 2.90
C LYS A 193 21.76 -18.83 4.03
N HIS A 194 22.27 -17.61 4.22
CA HIS A 194 23.28 -17.31 5.25
C HIS A 194 22.68 -17.35 6.66
N SER A 195 23.43 -17.90 7.60
CA SER A 195 23.10 -17.92 9.03
C SER A 195 23.09 -16.53 9.66
N GLY A 196 22.58 -16.43 10.89
CA GLY A 196 22.67 -15.23 11.70
C GLY A 196 24.09 -14.81 12.02
N GLU A 197 24.97 -15.78 12.27
CA GLU A 197 26.36 -15.49 12.63
C GLU A 197 27.13 -14.93 11.43
N GLU A 198 26.94 -15.52 10.25
CA GLU A 198 27.46 -14.95 9.00
C GLU A 198 26.95 -13.53 8.76
N ALA A 199 25.65 -13.28 9.04
CA ALA A 199 25.07 -11.94 8.90
C ALA A 199 25.70 -10.93 9.85
N TYR A 200 25.93 -11.32 11.10
CA TYR A 200 26.57 -10.48 12.09
C TYR A 200 28.01 -10.15 11.73
N GLY A 201 28.80 -11.16 11.34
CA GLY A 201 30.19 -10.98 10.91
C GLY A 201 30.30 -10.07 9.68
N TYR A 202 29.43 -10.28 8.70
CA TYR A 202 29.35 -9.45 7.49
C TYR A 202 29.05 -7.97 7.80
N LEU A 203 28.05 -7.71 8.66
CA LEU A 203 27.72 -6.34 9.04
C LEU A 203 28.86 -5.67 9.81
N LYS A 204 29.53 -6.41 10.69
CA LYS A 204 30.69 -5.91 11.42
C LYS A 204 31.80 -5.45 10.48
N GLU A 205 32.04 -6.20 9.41
CA GLU A 205 33.00 -5.83 8.37
C GLU A 205 32.54 -4.59 7.58
N LEU A 206 31.28 -4.56 7.14
CA LEU A 206 30.72 -3.41 6.41
C LEU A 206 30.77 -2.09 7.19
N CYS A 207 30.59 -2.13 8.52
CA CYS A 207 30.69 -0.92 9.35
C CYS A 207 32.08 -0.29 9.36
N GLY A 208 33.10 -0.95 8.81
CA GLY A 208 34.43 -0.36 8.60
C GLY A 208 34.54 0.52 7.36
N LEU A 209 33.51 0.61 6.52
CA LEU A 209 33.46 1.50 5.36
C LEU A 209 33.17 2.94 5.78
N ASP A 210 33.68 3.90 5.00
CA ASP A 210 33.35 5.32 5.13
C ASP A 210 31.98 5.62 4.50
N ALA A 211 30.93 5.03 5.07
CA ALA A 211 29.55 5.18 4.65
C ALA A 211 28.60 4.96 5.83
N VAL A 212 27.42 5.55 5.74
CA VAL A 212 26.34 5.33 6.69
C VAL A 212 25.79 3.92 6.49
N ILE A 213 25.98 3.03 7.47
CA ILE A 213 25.51 1.64 7.39
C ILE A 213 24.22 1.46 8.20
N VAL A 214 23.19 0.98 7.52
CA VAL A 214 21.85 0.73 8.05
C VAL A 214 21.47 -0.74 7.89
N VAL A 215 20.67 -1.25 8.82
CA VAL A 215 20.16 -2.62 8.77
C VAL A 215 18.64 -2.63 8.87
N ASP A 216 17.98 -3.42 8.02
CA ASP A 216 16.56 -3.68 8.15
C ASP A 216 16.29 -4.94 8.95
N LEU A 217 15.47 -4.83 10.00
CA LEU A 217 14.88 -5.93 10.74
C LEU A 217 13.36 -5.95 10.56
N ILE A 218 12.76 -7.14 10.73
CA ILE A 218 11.30 -7.33 10.67
C ILE A 218 10.85 -7.98 11.97
N PHE A 219 9.90 -7.35 12.64
CA PHE A 219 9.19 -7.95 13.77
C PHE A 219 7.84 -8.55 13.34
N GLY A 220 7.31 -9.48 14.12
CA GLY A 220 6.06 -10.18 13.79
C GLY A 220 6.20 -11.32 12.78
N LEU A 221 7.43 -11.77 12.48
CA LEU A 221 7.67 -12.85 11.52
C LEU A 221 7.04 -14.18 12.01
N PRO A 222 6.53 -15.05 11.12
CA PRO A 222 6.04 -16.37 11.49
C PRO A 222 7.09 -17.21 12.23
N GLY A 223 6.79 -17.55 13.49
CA GLY A 223 7.66 -18.32 14.37
C GLY A 223 8.77 -17.50 15.05
N GLN A 224 8.70 -16.17 15.01
CA GLN A 224 9.54 -15.28 15.81
C GLN A 224 8.98 -15.19 17.22
N THR A 225 9.76 -15.60 18.22
CA THR A 225 9.40 -15.44 19.63
C THR A 225 9.92 -14.12 20.17
N ASP A 226 9.45 -13.76 21.36
CA ASP A 226 9.92 -12.58 22.09
C ASP A 226 11.43 -12.59 22.34
N ASP A 227 11.99 -13.76 22.71
CA ASP A 227 13.43 -13.92 22.92
C ASP A 227 14.21 -13.77 21.61
N VAL A 228 13.65 -14.24 20.49
CA VAL A 228 14.27 -14.05 19.18
C VAL A 228 14.30 -12.57 18.82
N TRP A 229 13.19 -11.85 19.01
CA TRP A 229 13.15 -10.42 18.72
C TRP A 229 14.08 -9.63 19.64
N ALA A 230 14.10 -9.95 20.94
CA ALA A 230 15.01 -9.34 21.90
C ALA A 230 16.47 -9.54 21.50
N HIS A 231 16.83 -10.76 21.10
CA HIS A 231 18.17 -11.08 20.61
C HIS A 231 18.52 -10.36 19.30
N ASP A 232 17.57 -10.23 18.37
CA ASP A 232 17.78 -9.52 17.11
C ASP A 232 18.13 -8.03 17.35
N ILE A 233 17.40 -7.37 18.26
CA ILE A 233 17.66 -5.98 18.68
C ILE A 233 19.02 -5.86 19.38
N GLU A 234 19.33 -6.75 20.32
CA GLU A 234 20.61 -6.77 21.03
C GLU A 234 21.79 -6.91 20.07
N ARG A 235 21.72 -7.87 19.13
CA ARG A 235 22.79 -8.08 18.15
C ARG A 235 22.97 -6.87 17.25
N ALA A 236 21.90 -6.32 16.69
CA ALA A 236 21.99 -5.13 15.84
C ALA A 236 22.60 -3.94 16.61
N ALA A 237 22.10 -3.66 17.82
CA ALA A 237 22.58 -2.53 18.62
C ALA A 237 24.02 -2.70 19.13
N SER A 238 24.54 -3.93 19.21
CA SER A 238 25.94 -4.20 19.56
C SER A 238 26.95 -3.86 18.45
N LEU A 239 26.47 -3.70 17.20
CA LEU A 239 27.30 -3.33 16.07
C LEU A 239 27.42 -1.80 15.96
N PRO A 240 28.51 -1.26 15.38
CA PRO A 240 28.69 0.16 15.16
C PRO A 240 27.84 0.70 13.98
N LEU A 241 26.58 0.27 13.88
CA LEU A 241 25.63 0.71 12.85
C LEU A 241 25.26 2.18 13.00
N SER A 242 25.01 2.85 11.88
CA SER A 242 24.55 4.25 11.87
C SER A 242 23.03 4.34 12.01
N GLY A 243 22.31 3.41 11.38
CA GLY A 243 20.85 3.31 11.43
C GLY A 243 20.34 1.88 11.62
N LEU A 244 19.12 1.77 12.16
CA LEU A 244 18.41 0.51 12.33
C LEU A 244 16.93 0.71 11.97
N ASP A 245 16.47 -0.03 10.98
CA ASP A 245 15.07 -0.07 10.57
C ASP A 245 14.36 -1.26 11.24
N THR A 246 13.16 -1.04 11.77
CA THR A 246 12.30 -2.06 12.36
C THR A 246 10.92 -2.04 11.72
N TYR A 247 10.68 -2.94 10.76
CA TYR A 247 9.42 -3.02 10.02
C TYR A 247 8.47 -4.07 10.59
N ALA A 248 7.18 -3.75 10.57
CA ALA A 248 6.13 -4.74 10.85
C ALA A 248 6.03 -5.76 9.72
N PHE A 249 5.89 -7.05 10.06
CA PHE A 249 5.60 -8.08 9.07
C PHE A 249 4.17 -7.94 8.53
N ASN A 250 4.06 -7.65 7.23
CA ASN A 250 2.78 -7.63 6.52
C ASN A 250 2.59 -8.92 5.72
N CYS A 251 1.55 -9.67 6.05
CA CYS A 251 1.22 -10.93 5.36
C CYS A 251 0.17 -10.70 4.26
N TYR A 252 0.60 -10.30 3.06
CA TYR A 252 -0.33 -10.05 1.94
C TYR A 252 -0.76 -11.35 1.24
N PRO A 253 -2.06 -11.53 0.92
CA PRO A 253 -2.61 -12.79 0.39
C PRO A 253 -1.83 -13.42 -0.77
N PHE A 254 -1.31 -12.60 -1.69
CA PHE A 254 -0.58 -13.05 -2.88
C PHE A 254 0.86 -13.53 -2.62
N LEU A 255 1.40 -13.34 -1.41
CA LEU A 255 2.77 -13.74 -1.09
C LEU A 255 2.91 -15.27 -0.97
N PRO A 256 4.02 -15.86 -1.43
CA PRO A 256 4.28 -17.30 -1.29
C PRO A 256 4.14 -17.81 0.14
N ILE A 257 4.56 -17.01 1.13
CA ILE A 257 4.48 -17.38 2.54
C ILE A 257 3.05 -17.70 2.99
N ASN A 258 2.02 -17.07 2.43
CA ASN A 258 0.63 -17.40 2.79
C ASN A 258 0.26 -18.83 2.44
N ARG A 259 0.58 -19.24 1.20
CA ARG A 259 0.37 -20.62 0.75
C ARG A 259 1.17 -21.62 1.58
N MET A 260 2.34 -21.22 2.08
CA MET A 260 3.16 -22.07 2.94
C MET A 260 2.57 -22.18 4.36
N ILE A 261 1.96 -21.12 4.89
CA ILE A 261 1.22 -21.14 6.16
C ILE A 261 0.00 -22.05 6.05
N GLU A 262 -0.79 -21.92 4.97
CA GLU A 262 -1.96 -22.79 4.71
C GLU A 262 -1.60 -24.28 4.64
N LYS A 263 -0.41 -24.60 4.13
CA LYS A 263 0.13 -25.97 4.06
C LYS A 263 0.83 -26.43 5.34
N GLY A 264 0.84 -25.63 6.40
CA GLY A 264 1.49 -25.94 7.67
C GLY A 264 3.02 -25.88 7.67
N ALA A 265 3.65 -25.36 6.60
CA ALA A 265 5.11 -25.20 6.52
C ALA A 265 5.64 -24.00 7.35
N PHE A 266 4.75 -23.07 7.68
CA PHE A 266 4.99 -21.98 8.63
C PHE A 266 3.84 -21.93 9.65
N PRO A 267 4.11 -21.49 10.89
CA PRO A 267 3.03 -21.11 11.80
C PRO A 267 2.28 -19.89 11.25
N PRO A 268 1.06 -19.60 11.75
CA PRO A 268 0.38 -18.34 11.46
C PRO A 268 1.26 -17.12 11.76
N PRO A 269 1.04 -15.98 11.07
CA PRO A 269 1.73 -14.76 11.42
C PRO A 269 1.37 -14.33 12.84
N LEU A 270 2.28 -13.64 13.51
CA LEU A 270 1.98 -13.09 14.83
C LEU A 270 0.86 -12.05 14.72
N GLY A 271 -0.07 -12.09 15.66
CA GLY A 271 -1.17 -11.13 15.75
C GLY A 271 -0.68 -9.71 16.04
N PHE A 272 -1.56 -8.73 15.82
CA PHE A 272 -1.25 -7.33 16.11
C PHE A 272 -0.98 -7.07 17.61
N ASP A 273 -1.47 -7.96 18.47
CA ASP A 273 -1.19 -7.99 19.89
C ASP A 273 0.29 -8.15 20.18
N VAL A 274 0.91 -9.19 19.63
CA VAL A 274 2.34 -9.46 19.78
C VAL A 274 3.17 -8.44 18.99
N GLN A 275 2.76 -8.08 17.77
CA GLN A 275 3.50 -7.12 16.95
C GLN A 275 3.61 -5.74 17.62
N SER A 276 2.55 -5.25 18.27
CA SER A 276 2.59 -3.99 19.01
C SER A 276 3.58 -4.03 20.17
N GLN A 277 3.69 -5.18 20.86
CA GLN A 277 4.65 -5.38 21.96
C GLN A 277 6.09 -5.46 21.43
N HIS A 278 6.31 -6.11 20.28
CA HIS A 278 7.63 -6.15 19.63
C HIS A 278 8.08 -4.75 19.21
N TYR A 279 7.18 -3.96 18.63
CA TYR A 279 7.46 -2.56 18.30
C TYR A 279 7.81 -1.75 19.55
N ALA A 280 7.00 -1.86 20.60
CA ALA A 280 7.24 -1.16 21.87
C ALA A 280 8.58 -1.56 22.51
N TYR A 281 8.93 -2.84 22.47
CA TYR A 281 10.22 -3.36 22.92
C TYR A 281 11.39 -2.73 22.17
N ALA A 282 11.33 -2.69 20.83
CA ALA A 282 12.40 -2.10 20.03
C ALA A 282 12.57 -0.61 20.35
N VAL A 283 11.47 0.16 20.40
CA VAL A 283 11.50 1.59 20.76
C VAL A 283 12.14 1.79 22.13
N ARG A 284 11.71 1.03 23.13
CA ARG A 284 12.20 1.17 24.50
C ARG A 284 13.67 0.80 24.64
N GLU A 285 14.08 -0.36 24.13
CA GLU A 285 15.47 -0.82 24.27
C GLU A 285 16.44 0.02 23.45
N LEU A 286 16.10 0.40 22.22
CA LEU A 286 16.96 1.26 21.41
C LEU A 286 17.10 2.65 22.04
N THR A 287 16.02 3.23 22.56
CA THR A 287 16.07 4.50 23.32
C THR A 287 16.97 4.37 24.55
N ARG A 288 16.84 3.28 25.32
CA ARG A 288 17.69 3.00 26.49
C ARG A 288 19.17 2.88 26.10
N LEU A 289 19.47 2.38 24.91
CA LEU A 289 20.82 2.26 24.35
C LEU A 289 21.32 3.54 23.66
N GLY A 290 20.54 4.64 23.70
CA GLY A 290 20.92 5.95 23.18
C GLY A 290 20.61 6.20 21.71
N TRP A 291 19.84 5.31 21.06
CA TRP A 291 19.35 5.53 19.71
C TRP A 291 18.20 6.54 19.69
N GLN A 292 18.08 7.29 18.60
CA GLN A 292 17.00 8.25 18.38
C GLN A 292 16.03 7.72 17.33
N GLN A 293 14.74 7.68 17.68
CA GLN A 293 13.70 7.34 16.72
C GLN A 293 13.43 8.54 15.80
N VAL A 294 14.01 8.53 14.59
CA VAL A 294 13.90 9.63 13.61
C VAL A 294 12.71 9.46 12.66
N SER A 295 12.15 8.25 12.58
CA SER A 295 10.91 7.96 11.85
C SER A 295 10.12 6.87 12.58
N ASN A 296 8.87 6.63 12.19
CA ASN A 296 8.07 5.54 12.75
C ASN A 296 8.79 4.19 12.76
N ASN A 297 9.60 3.87 11.76
CA ASN A 297 10.29 2.58 11.66
C ASN A 297 11.82 2.70 11.71
N HIS A 298 12.40 3.90 11.81
CA HIS A 298 13.84 4.12 11.68
C HIS A 298 14.46 4.74 12.93
N PHE A 299 15.58 4.17 13.37
CA PHE A 299 16.38 4.65 14.48
C PHE A 299 17.77 5.03 14.00
N ALA A 300 18.23 6.23 14.37
CA ALA A 300 19.58 6.71 14.09
C ALA A 300 20.41 6.72 15.38
N TYR A 301 21.67 6.31 15.30
CA TYR A 301 22.60 6.50 16.42
C TYR A 301 23.24 7.89 16.33
N PRO A 302 23.15 8.73 17.38
CA PRO A 302 23.69 10.09 17.34
C PRO A 302 25.18 10.13 16.97
N GLY A 303 25.55 11.07 16.09
CA GLY A 303 26.94 11.29 15.68
C GLY A 303 27.48 10.33 14.62
N ARG A 304 26.66 9.44 14.05
CA ARG A 304 27.06 8.51 12.97
C ARG A 304 26.53 8.88 11.57
N GLY A 305 25.98 10.09 11.40
CA GLY A 305 25.64 10.64 10.08
C GLY A 305 24.35 10.12 9.43
N GLU A 306 23.58 9.23 10.06
CA GLU A 306 22.29 8.77 9.54
C GLU A 306 21.24 9.90 9.57
N ARG A 307 20.67 10.22 8.40
CA ARG A 307 19.68 11.30 8.21
C ARG A 307 18.32 10.78 7.71
N ASN A 308 18.29 9.60 7.11
CA ASN A 308 17.12 8.93 6.54
C ASN A 308 16.34 9.81 5.53
N ARG A 309 17.05 10.65 4.75
CA ARG A 309 16.44 11.70 3.94
C ARG A 309 15.43 11.16 2.94
N TYR A 310 15.78 10.12 2.17
CA TYR A 310 14.89 9.61 1.14
C TYR A 310 13.57 9.10 1.74
N ASN A 311 13.64 8.27 2.78
CA ASN A 311 12.46 7.64 3.38
C ASN A 311 11.50 8.64 4.04
N THR A 312 12.03 9.77 4.53
CA THR A 312 11.22 10.85 5.09
C THR A 312 10.63 11.76 4.01
N LEU A 313 11.40 12.12 2.98
CA LEU A 313 10.97 13.06 1.94
C LEU A 313 10.06 12.43 0.88
N VAL A 314 10.20 11.12 0.60
CA VAL A 314 9.31 10.44 -0.36
C VAL A 314 7.86 10.43 0.11
N LYS A 315 7.65 10.65 1.42
CA LYS A 315 6.34 10.77 2.08
C LYS A 315 5.80 12.21 2.12
N SER A 316 6.52 13.21 1.62
CA SER A 316 6.13 14.64 1.69
C SER A 316 5.59 15.22 0.38
N ASN A 317 5.13 14.37 -0.56
CA ASN A 317 4.71 14.77 -1.91
C ASN A 317 5.81 15.52 -2.71
N MET A 318 7.08 15.37 -2.31
CA MET A 318 8.21 15.89 -3.06
C MET A 318 8.31 15.18 -4.42
N PRO A 319 8.62 15.91 -5.52
CA PRO A 319 8.85 15.29 -6.81
C PRO A 319 9.89 14.17 -6.72
N CYS A 320 9.60 13.02 -7.32
CA CYS A 320 10.49 11.86 -7.35
C CYS A 320 10.62 11.35 -8.77
N LEU A 321 11.78 11.55 -9.37
CA LEU A 321 12.14 10.99 -10.67
C LEU A 321 12.42 9.50 -10.51
N ALA A 322 11.65 8.68 -11.20
CA ALA A 322 11.76 7.23 -11.12
C ALA A 322 12.26 6.62 -12.43
N PHE A 323 13.26 5.74 -12.34
CA PHE A 323 13.93 5.08 -13.46
C PHE A 323 13.99 3.57 -13.26
N GLY A 324 13.97 2.83 -14.38
CA GLY A 324 14.06 1.38 -14.35
C GLY A 324 12.72 0.66 -14.28
N SER A 325 12.69 -0.57 -14.79
CA SER A 325 11.48 -1.41 -14.84
C SER A 325 10.82 -1.57 -13.47
N GLY A 326 9.54 -1.21 -13.35
CA GLY A 326 8.76 -1.31 -12.10
C GLY A 326 8.92 -0.12 -11.14
N ALA A 327 9.67 0.91 -11.50
CA ALA A 327 9.80 2.12 -10.70
C ALA A 327 8.49 2.93 -10.66
N GLY A 328 8.26 3.66 -9.57
CA GLY A 328 7.14 4.58 -9.41
C GLY A 328 7.63 5.96 -9.03
N GLY A 329 7.07 7.00 -9.66
CA GLY A 329 7.48 8.39 -9.47
C GLY A 329 6.31 9.35 -9.46
N ASN A 330 6.61 10.61 -9.17
CA ASN A 330 5.64 11.69 -9.23
C ASN A 330 6.34 13.02 -9.53
N PHE A 331 5.71 13.90 -10.31
CA PHE A 331 6.09 15.30 -10.50
C PHE A 331 5.00 16.02 -11.31
N GLY A 332 5.02 17.35 -11.34
CA GLY A 332 4.16 18.15 -12.21
C GLY A 332 2.64 17.94 -12.00
N GLY A 333 2.22 17.48 -10.82
CA GLY A 333 0.82 17.15 -10.55
C GLY A 333 0.38 15.77 -11.05
N PHE A 334 1.31 14.87 -11.37
CA PHE A 334 1.01 13.49 -11.79
C PHE A 334 1.82 12.46 -11.02
N SER A 335 1.22 11.30 -10.79
CA SER A 335 1.90 10.09 -10.34
C SER A 335 1.98 9.11 -11.51
N TYR A 336 3.05 8.35 -11.61
CA TYR A 336 3.26 7.40 -12.70
C TYR A 336 3.99 6.14 -12.27
N GLN A 337 3.84 5.07 -13.04
CA GLN A 337 4.62 3.83 -12.91
C GLN A 337 5.27 3.46 -14.23
N VAL A 338 6.48 2.93 -14.13
CA VAL A 338 7.24 2.34 -15.22
C VAL A 338 6.88 0.87 -15.35
N GLN A 339 6.78 0.38 -16.59
CA GLN A 339 6.44 -1.00 -16.90
C GLN A 339 7.35 -1.97 -16.16
N SER A 340 6.72 -2.88 -15.42
CA SER A 340 7.39 -3.90 -14.61
C SER A 340 7.78 -5.14 -15.40
N ASP A 341 7.24 -5.32 -16.60
CA ASP A 341 7.67 -6.37 -17.51
C ASP A 341 9.04 -5.99 -18.09
N LEU A 342 10.06 -6.81 -17.82
CA LEU A 342 11.44 -6.51 -18.16
C LEU A 342 11.66 -6.48 -19.68
N GLU A 343 11.06 -7.42 -20.41
CA GLU A 343 11.21 -7.49 -21.86
C GLU A 343 10.56 -6.27 -22.54
N GLY A 344 9.34 -5.92 -22.13
CA GLY A 344 8.64 -4.72 -22.57
C GLY A 344 9.39 -3.43 -22.22
N TYR A 345 10.02 -3.36 -21.04
CA TYR A 345 10.86 -2.21 -20.65
C TYR A 345 12.10 -2.08 -21.54
N LEU A 346 12.84 -3.17 -21.78
CA LEU A 346 14.04 -3.17 -22.60
C LEU A 346 13.75 -2.82 -24.08
N LYS A 347 12.60 -3.25 -24.60
CA LYS A 347 12.14 -2.96 -25.97
C LYS A 347 11.55 -1.56 -26.15
N ASN A 348 11.33 -0.81 -25.07
CA ASN A 348 10.71 0.51 -25.16
C ASN A 348 11.57 1.46 -26.02
N PRO A 349 10.98 2.20 -26.99
CA PRO A 349 11.75 3.07 -27.87
C PRO A 349 12.57 4.13 -27.12
N LYS A 350 13.75 4.44 -27.65
CA LYS A 350 14.58 5.54 -27.13
C LYS A 350 13.80 6.87 -27.16
N GLY A 351 13.95 7.67 -26.10
CA GLY A 351 13.28 8.96 -25.96
C GLY A 351 11.82 8.90 -25.49
N GLN A 352 11.24 7.70 -25.34
CA GLN A 352 9.92 7.51 -24.73
C GLN A 352 10.06 6.97 -23.31
N LYS A 353 9.14 7.34 -22.41
CA LYS A 353 9.08 6.76 -21.06
C LYS A 353 8.28 5.46 -21.09
N ALA A 354 8.78 4.36 -20.55
CA ALA A 354 8.07 3.08 -20.55
C ALA A 354 6.92 3.05 -19.51
N LEU A 355 5.87 3.85 -19.69
CA LEU A 355 4.77 4.02 -18.73
C LEU A 355 3.79 2.83 -18.74
N SER A 356 3.42 2.33 -17.56
CA SER A 356 2.34 1.35 -17.36
C SER A 356 1.14 1.90 -16.58
N PHE A 357 1.31 3.06 -15.94
CA PHE A 357 0.25 3.77 -15.23
C PHE A 357 0.56 5.26 -15.16
N MET A 358 -0.46 6.09 -15.22
CA MET A 358 -0.38 7.52 -14.92
C MET A 358 -1.71 8.02 -14.35
N SER A 359 -1.65 8.84 -13.31
CA SER A 359 -2.80 9.55 -12.75
C SER A 359 -2.47 11.01 -12.49
N ARG A 360 -3.48 11.87 -12.62
CA ARG A 360 -3.44 13.22 -12.10
C ARG A 360 -3.57 13.17 -10.59
N HIS A 361 -2.84 14.01 -9.89
CA HIS A 361 -3.01 14.21 -8.47
C HIS A 361 -4.43 14.75 -8.21
N GLY A 362 -5.13 14.15 -7.24
CA GLY A 362 -6.37 14.72 -6.73
C GLY A 362 -6.11 15.94 -5.84
N ARG A 363 -7.16 16.68 -5.50
CA ARG A 363 -7.12 17.91 -4.70
C ARG A 363 -6.45 17.74 -3.35
N HIS A 364 -6.52 16.55 -2.77
CA HIS A 364 -5.97 16.24 -1.44
C HIS A 364 -4.54 15.70 -1.48
N LYS A 365 -3.88 15.63 -2.65
CA LYS A 365 -2.54 15.02 -2.74
C LYS A 365 -1.49 15.78 -1.93
N ALA A 366 -1.52 17.12 -1.95
CA ALA A 366 -0.60 17.93 -1.16
C ALA A 366 -0.82 17.70 0.36
N LEU A 367 -2.08 17.72 0.80
CA LEU A 367 -2.45 17.40 2.18
C LEU A 367 -2.03 15.98 2.58
N LEU A 368 -2.24 14.99 1.70
CA LEU A 368 -1.81 13.61 1.92
C LEU A 368 -0.30 13.54 2.18
N GLY A 369 0.51 14.24 1.37
CA GLY A 369 1.95 14.33 1.57
C GLY A 369 2.32 14.97 2.90
N GLN A 370 1.68 16.08 3.26
CA GLN A 370 1.93 16.73 4.56
C GLN A 370 1.60 15.79 5.72
N VAL A 371 0.42 15.16 5.70
CA VAL A 371 -0.05 14.24 6.74
C VAL A 371 0.86 13.01 6.84
N GLN A 372 1.26 12.42 5.72
CA GLN A 372 2.17 11.28 5.68
C GLN A 372 3.55 11.64 6.26
N HIS A 373 4.08 12.80 5.89
CA HIS A 373 5.36 13.29 6.41
C HIS A 373 5.31 13.55 7.91
N ASP A 374 4.32 14.30 8.40
CA ASP A 374 4.21 14.62 9.82
C ASP A 374 3.99 13.38 10.68
N ILE A 375 3.12 12.48 10.23
CA ILE A 375 2.88 11.21 10.93
C ILE A 375 4.13 10.33 10.91
N GLU A 376 4.94 10.38 9.86
CA GLU A 376 6.23 9.68 9.82
C GLU A 376 7.19 10.17 10.91
N LEU A 377 7.15 11.47 11.21
CA LEU A 377 7.91 12.10 12.29
C LEU A 377 7.23 11.94 13.67
N GLY A 378 6.05 11.31 13.70
CA GLY A 378 5.26 11.02 14.90
C GLY A 378 4.51 12.23 15.44
N ARG A 379 4.02 13.10 14.57
CA ARG A 379 3.13 14.20 14.93
C ARG A 379 1.98 14.33 13.93
N ILE A 380 0.92 15.03 14.31
CA ILE A 380 -0.19 15.43 13.44
C ILE A 380 -0.49 16.89 13.73
N ASP A 381 -0.48 17.73 12.70
CA ASP A 381 -1.04 19.08 12.80
C ASP A 381 -2.57 19.00 12.70
N THR A 382 -3.25 19.25 13.82
CA THR A 382 -4.72 19.16 13.87
C THR A 382 -5.42 20.30 13.13
N ALA A 383 -4.72 21.42 12.86
CA ALA A 383 -5.26 22.54 12.11
C ALA A 383 -5.53 22.19 10.64
N LEU A 384 -4.79 21.20 10.09
CA LEU A 384 -5.03 20.66 8.75
C LEU A 384 -6.44 20.08 8.56
N PHE A 385 -7.13 19.79 9.68
CA PHE A 385 -8.46 19.19 9.70
C PHE A 385 -9.47 20.05 10.48
N ALA A 386 -9.21 21.35 10.70
CA ALA A 386 -10.06 22.20 11.53
C ALA A 386 -11.54 22.22 11.06
N ASP A 387 -11.76 22.25 9.74
CA ASP A 387 -13.09 22.28 9.13
C ASP A 387 -13.70 20.89 8.90
N ASN A 388 -13.03 19.81 9.34
CA ASN A 388 -13.51 18.43 9.16
C ASN A 388 -13.97 17.82 10.50
N ALA A 389 -15.27 17.87 10.76
CA ALA A 389 -15.87 17.36 12.00
C ALA A 389 -15.62 15.86 12.26
N GLU A 390 -15.53 15.04 11.21
CA GLU A 390 -15.22 13.61 11.32
C GLU A 390 -13.77 13.40 11.75
N ALA A 391 -12.82 14.07 11.10
CA ALA A 391 -11.40 14.03 11.47
C ALA A 391 -11.16 14.55 12.90
N GLN A 392 -11.82 15.65 13.29
CA GLN A 392 -11.75 16.17 14.67
C GLN A 392 -12.30 15.17 15.70
N THR A 393 -13.32 14.41 15.33
CA THR A 393 -13.86 13.34 16.19
C THR A 393 -12.88 12.18 16.32
N LEU A 394 -12.25 11.76 15.22
CA LEU A 394 -11.20 10.74 15.23
C LEU A 394 -10.01 11.15 16.12
N LEU A 395 -9.52 12.38 16.00
CA LEU A 395 -8.41 12.89 16.82
C LEU A 395 -8.72 12.85 18.32
N ARG A 396 -9.94 13.25 18.72
CA ARG A 396 -10.39 13.15 20.12
C ARG A 396 -10.49 11.70 20.60
N GLN A 397 -11.01 10.79 19.76
CA GLN A 397 -11.08 9.35 20.08
C GLN A 397 -9.68 8.76 20.28
N TRP A 398 -8.70 9.15 19.46
CA TRP A 398 -7.33 8.67 19.58
C TRP A 398 -6.60 9.23 20.80
N GLN A 399 -6.90 10.47 21.19
CA GLN A 399 -6.44 11.00 22.47
C GLN A 399 -7.02 10.22 23.65
N GLN A 400 -8.34 9.93 23.63
CA GLN A 400 -8.99 9.12 24.66
C GLN A 400 -8.47 7.68 24.72
N ALA A 401 -8.09 7.12 23.56
CA ALA A 401 -7.45 5.81 23.44
C ALA A 401 -5.95 5.82 23.77
N ASP A 402 -5.40 6.96 24.21
CA ASP A 402 -3.98 7.11 24.59
C ASP A 402 -3.04 6.70 23.45
N LEU A 403 -3.32 7.16 22.22
CA LEU A 403 -2.43 7.02 21.06
C LEU A 403 -1.64 8.29 20.76
N LEU A 404 -2.13 9.43 21.22
CA LEU A 404 -1.53 10.74 21.02
C LEU A 404 -1.92 11.70 22.15
N THR A 405 -1.18 12.80 22.25
CA THR A 405 -1.53 13.94 23.10
C THR A 405 -1.65 15.18 22.24
N ILE A 406 -2.80 15.86 22.27
CA ILE A 406 -3.03 17.13 21.58
C ILE A 406 -2.58 18.26 22.52
N HIS A 407 -1.64 19.07 22.07
CA HIS A 407 -1.14 20.24 22.79
C HIS A 407 -1.97 21.49 22.48
N GLU A 408 -1.82 22.54 23.31
CA GLU A 408 -2.56 23.80 23.18
C GLU A 408 -2.35 24.51 21.83
N ASP A 409 -1.21 24.29 21.19
CA ASP A 409 -0.85 24.83 19.88
C ASP A 409 -1.46 24.05 18.70
N GLY A 410 -2.27 23.02 18.98
CA GLY A 410 -2.89 22.18 17.96
C GLY A 410 -1.97 21.09 17.40
N GLN A 411 -0.76 20.93 17.92
CA GLN A 411 0.11 19.80 17.57
C GLN A 411 -0.29 18.56 18.37
N ALA A 412 -0.59 17.47 17.68
CA ALA A 412 -0.79 16.17 18.30
C ALA A 412 0.48 15.32 18.20
N ILE A 413 1.05 14.93 19.34
CA ILE A 413 2.26 14.11 19.40
C ILE A 413 1.89 12.64 19.60
N LEU A 414 2.34 11.78 18.69
CA LEU A 414 2.10 10.34 18.74
C LEU A 414 3.05 9.69 19.75
N ASN A 415 2.50 8.91 20.67
CA ASN A 415 3.29 8.01 21.50
C ASN A 415 3.66 6.74 20.73
N THR A 416 4.34 5.79 21.38
CA THR A 416 4.78 4.54 20.74
C THR A 416 3.61 3.76 20.14
N SER A 417 2.47 3.66 20.83
CA SER A 417 1.27 3.03 20.28
C SER A 417 0.72 3.76 19.06
N GLY A 418 0.64 5.10 19.11
CA GLY A 418 0.22 5.91 17.97
C GLY A 418 1.14 5.72 16.75
N ARG A 419 2.46 5.68 16.97
CA ARG A 419 3.45 5.45 15.90
C ARG A 419 3.35 4.05 15.31
N TYR A 420 3.08 3.01 16.11
CA TYR A 420 2.81 1.66 15.60
C TYR A 420 1.59 1.65 14.66
N TRP A 421 0.51 2.32 15.06
CA TRP A 421 -0.74 2.41 14.31
C TRP A 421 -0.77 3.48 13.21
N SER A 422 0.35 4.16 12.98
CA SER A 422 0.44 5.30 12.07
C SER A 422 -0.15 5.08 10.67
N PRO A 423 -0.02 3.91 10.01
CA PRO A 423 -0.66 3.71 8.70
C PRO A 423 -2.19 3.79 8.78
N THR A 424 -2.79 3.24 9.85
CA THR A 424 -4.24 3.25 10.07
C THR A 424 -4.73 4.66 10.41
N LEU A 425 -3.95 5.42 11.18
CA LEU A 425 -4.27 6.83 11.51
C LEU A 425 -4.31 7.68 10.24
N THR A 426 -3.26 7.59 9.40
CA THR A 426 -3.22 8.27 8.10
C THR A 426 -4.41 7.88 7.23
N ARG A 427 -4.70 6.57 7.12
CA ARG A 427 -5.82 6.08 6.32
C ARG A 427 -7.15 6.69 6.78
N LYS A 428 -7.44 6.64 8.08
CA LYS A 428 -8.71 7.13 8.64
C LYS A 428 -8.88 8.64 8.50
N LEU A 429 -7.82 9.42 8.74
CA LEU A 429 -7.85 10.88 8.52
C LEU A 429 -8.17 11.20 7.06
N MET A 430 -7.45 10.59 6.12
CA MET A 430 -7.62 10.90 4.71
C MET A 430 -8.97 10.42 4.18
N MET A 431 -9.49 9.29 4.66
CA MET A 431 -10.80 8.78 4.27
C MET A 431 -11.98 9.60 4.80
N SER A 432 -11.77 10.46 5.80
CA SER A 432 -12.78 11.43 6.25
C SER A 432 -12.96 12.60 5.27
N LEU A 433 -12.05 12.75 4.30
CA LEU A 433 -12.10 13.80 3.29
C LEU A 433 -12.89 13.35 2.07
N PRO A 434 -13.64 14.25 1.41
CA PRO A 434 -14.33 13.92 0.18
C PRO A 434 -13.31 13.73 -0.96
N THR A 435 -13.39 12.64 -1.72
CA THR A 435 -12.53 12.41 -2.90
C THR A 435 -13.06 13.12 -4.14
N ASP A 436 -12.18 13.41 -5.11
CA ASP A 436 -12.53 13.94 -6.43
C ASP A 436 -13.31 12.94 -7.29
N GLU A 437 -13.41 11.68 -6.87
CA GLU A 437 -14.28 10.68 -7.51
C GLU A 437 -15.77 11.01 -7.34
N LYS A 438 -16.13 11.96 -6.45
CA LYS A 438 -17.46 12.59 -6.50
C LYS A 438 -17.64 13.53 -7.71
N GLU A 439 -16.56 13.95 -8.38
CA GLU A 439 -16.56 14.96 -9.44
C GLU A 439 -16.10 14.44 -10.81
N ASN A 440 -15.35 13.34 -10.90
CA ASN A 440 -15.08 12.59 -12.14
C ASN A 440 -15.77 11.22 -12.02
N THR A 441 -16.92 10.93 -12.63
CA THR A 441 -17.19 10.98 -14.08
C THR A 441 -18.68 11.00 -14.43
N MET A 442 -19.57 11.48 -13.55
CA MET A 442 -21.01 11.45 -13.81
C MET A 442 -21.68 12.74 -13.32
N GLN A 443 -22.29 13.50 -14.22
CA GLN A 443 -23.05 14.69 -13.83
C GLN A 443 -24.21 14.25 -12.93
N LYS A 444 -24.38 14.88 -11.77
CA LYS A 444 -25.63 14.76 -11.02
C LYS A 444 -26.76 15.25 -11.93
N LEU A 445 -27.79 14.41 -12.09
CA LEU A 445 -28.96 14.76 -12.88
C LEU A 445 -29.58 16.07 -12.36
N SER A 446 -29.80 17.03 -13.26
CA SER A 446 -30.58 18.23 -12.97
C SER A 446 -32.00 17.84 -12.56
N SER A 447 -32.73 18.72 -11.87
CA SER A 447 -34.12 18.46 -11.48
C SER A 447 -35.03 18.13 -12.68
N GLU A 448 -34.75 18.74 -13.83
CA GLU A 448 -35.45 18.46 -15.09
C GLU A 448 -35.09 17.08 -15.64
N GLN A 449 -33.81 16.72 -15.69
CA GLN A 449 -33.37 15.39 -16.12
C GLN A 449 -33.89 14.27 -15.19
N GLN A 450 -33.93 14.50 -13.88
CA GLN A 450 -34.54 13.57 -12.92
C GLN A 450 -36.04 13.39 -13.20
N THR A 451 -36.75 14.46 -13.55
CA THR A 451 -38.19 14.39 -13.84
C THR A 451 -38.44 13.58 -15.11
N VAL A 452 -37.66 13.83 -16.18
CA VAL A 452 -37.74 13.06 -17.42
C VAL A 452 -37.44 11.57 -17.17
N LEU A 453 -36.37 11.28 -16.43
CA LEU A 453 -35.96 9.91 -16.14
C LEU A 453 -36.98 9.18 -15.25
N ARG A 454 -37.56 9.86 -14.25
CA ARG A 454 -38.65 9.31 -13.42
C ARG A 454 -39.88 8.97 -14.25
N ASN A 455 -40.30 9.84 -15.18
CA ASN A 455 -41.44 9.58 -16.05
C ASN A 455 -41.17 8.38 -16.96
N SER A 456 -39.99 8.32 -17.57
CA SER A 456 -39.59 7.19 -18.42
C SER A 456 -39.55 5.86 -17.65
N LEU A 457 -38.99 5.85 -16.44
CA LEU A 457 -38.93 4.65 -15.59
C LEU A 457 -40.29 4.27 -14.99
N ALA A 458 -41.21 5.22 -14.82
CA ALA A 458 -42.59 4.94 -14.43
C ALA A 458 -43.40 4.29 -15.56
N GLU A 459 -43.19 4.73 -16.81
CA GLU A 459 -43.83 4.15 -17.99
C GLU A 459 -43.24 2.77 -18.36
N ASN A 460 -41.92 2.63 -18.25
CA ASN A 460 -41.22 1.38 -18.53
C ASN A 460 -40.13 1.10 -17.48
N PRO A 461 -40.48 0.45 -16.35
CA PRO A 461 -39.52 0.09 -15.32
C PRO A 461 -38.56 -1.03 -15.72
N GLY A 462 -38.76 -1.68 -16.89
CA GLY A 462 -37.95 -2.81 -17.38
C GLY A 462 -36.70 -2.42 -18.18
N GLN A 463 -36.36 -1.15 -18.23
CA GLN A 463 -35.16 -0.65 -18.92
C GLN A 463 -33.85 -1.13 -18.25
N ILE A 464 -32.76 -1.19 -19.01
CA ILE A 464 -31.44 -1.54 -18.47
C ILE A 464 -30.87 -0.29 -17.78
N LEU A 465 -30.84 -0.30 -16.45
CA LEU A 465 -30.50 0.88 -15.64
C LEU A 465 -29.07 1.38 -15.90
N GLU A 466 -28.12 0.48 -16.14
CA GLU A 466 -26.74 0.83 -16.50
C GLU A 466 -26.63 1.50 -17.87
N MET A 467 -27.46 1.10 -18.84
CA MET A 467 -27.50 1.76 -20.14
C MET A 467 -28.08 3.16 -20.01
N LEU A 468 -29.12 3.33 -19.19
CA LEU A 468 -29.66 4.65 -18.88
C LEU A 468 -28.62 5.54 -18.19
N ALA A 469 -27.85 4.99 -17.25
CA ALA A 469 -26.75 5.70 -16.60
C ALA A 469 -25.72 6.19 -17.62
N GLY A 470 -25.32 5.33 -18.57
CA GLY A 470 -24.42 5.70 -19.67
C GLY A 470 -25.00 6.75 -20.62
N GLN A 471 -26.27 6.60 -21.04
CA GLN A 471 -26.96 7.54 -21.94
C GLN A 471 -27.10 8.94 -21.33
N HIS A 472 -27.40 9.01 -20.04
CA HIS A 472 -27.58 10.26 -19.31
C HIS A 472 -26.29 10.77 -18.65
N GLN A 473 -25.17 10.05 -18.83
CA GLN A 473 -23.87 10.37 -18.21
C GLN A 473 -23.97 10.61 -16.69
N CYS A 474 -24.80 9.83 -16.02
CA CYS A 474 -25.08 9.90 -14.58
C CYS A 474 -24.81 8.56 -13.88
N SER A 475 -24.80 8.53 -12.54
CA SER A 475 -24.49 7.30 -11.82
C SER A 475 -25.58 6.25 -11.88
N PHE A 476 -25.18 4.98 -11.74
CA PHE A 476 -26.13 3.88 -11.59
C PHE A 476 -27.04 4.10 -10.38
N GLU A 477 -26.52 4.65 -9.28
CA GLU A 477 -27.29 5.06 -8.11
C GLU A 477 -28.28 6.19 -8.43
N ASP A 478 -27.89 7.20 -9.23
CA ASP A 478 -28.81 8.28 -9.67
C ASP A 478 -30.00 7.72 -10.45
N VAL A 479 -29.77 6.73 -11.32
CA VAL A 479 -30.84 6.05 -12.06
C VAL A 479 -31.73 5.24 -11.10
N ILE A 480 -31.14 4.49 -10.16
CA ILE A 480 -31.92 3.75 -9.15
C ILE A 480 -32.82 4.70 -8.36
N ASN A 481 -32.31 5.86 -7.94
CA ASN A 481 -33.08 6.84 -7.18
C ASN A 481 -34.19 7.52 -8.00
N CYS A 482 -34.23 7.31 -9.32
CA CYS A 482 -35.32 7.74 -10.20
C CYS A 482 -36.37 6.64 -10.45
N LEU A 483 -36.20 5.42 -9.93
CA LEU A 483 -37.24 4.40 -9.95
C LEU A 483 -38.43 4.80 -9.06
N PRO A 484 -39.66 4.34 -9.37
CA PRO A 484 -40.81 4.51 -8.49
C PRO A 484 -40.51 4.02 -7.06
N ALA A 485 -40.86 4.83 -6.06
CA ALA A 485 -40.46 4.60 -4.66
C ALA A 485 -40.91 3.23 -4.11
N GLN A 486 -42.02 2.68 -4.60
CA GLN A 486 -42.53 1.36 -4.22
C GLN A 486 -41.66 0.18 -4.71
N LEU A 487 -40.75 0.41 -5.66
CA LEU A 487 -39.89 -0.63 -6.24
C LEU A 487 -38.51 -0.71 -5.58
N ILE A 488 -38.17 0.24 -4.70
CA ILE A 488 -36.84 0.35 -4.11
C ILE A 488 -36.89 0.45 -2.58
N LYS A 489 -35.95 -0.22 -1.90
CA LYS A 489 -35.59 0.07 -0.51
C LYS A 489 -34.09 0.25 -0.40
N LYS A 490 -33.64 1.19 0.44
CA LYS A 490 -32.22 1.53 0.63
C LYS A 490 -31.80 1.24 2.07
N THR A 491 -30.57 0.72 2.23
CA THR A 491 -29.88 0.67 3.52
C THR A 491 -28.42 1.10 3.35
N GLU A 492 -27.75 1.39 4.46
CA GLU A 492 -26.37 1.86 4.50
C GLU A 492 -25.36 0.76 4.16
N GLY A 493 -24.26 1.13 3.50
CA GLY A 493 -23.20 0.17 3.11
C GLY A 493 -22.42 -0.43 4.28
N SER A 494 -22.48 0.18 5.47
CA SER A 494 -21.93 -0.38 6.72
C SER A 494 -22.52 -1.76 7.05
N ARG A 495 -23.75 -2.05 6.60
CA ARG A 495 -24.41 -3.35 6.76
C ARG A 495 -23.97 -4.41 5.75
N PHE A 496 -22.95 -4.13 4.92
CA PHE A 496 -22.45 -5.08 3.92
C PHE A 496 -22.17 -6.47 4.51
N VAL A 497 -21.42 -6.53 5.61
CA VAL A 497 -20.98 -7.80 6.21
C VAL A 497 -22.16 -8.58 6.76
N GLU A 498 -23.08 -7.90 7.45
CA GLU A 498 -24.33 -8.47 7.97
C GLU A 498 -25.16 -9.10 6.85
N ILE A 499 -25.38 -8.35 5.75
CA ILE A 499 -26.17 -8.80 4.61
C ILE A 499 -25.50 -10.01 3.93
N MET A 500 -24.19 -9.97 3.69
CA MET A 500 -23.47 -11.08 3.06
C MET A 500 -23.48 -12.36 3.91
N GLN A 501 -23.40 -12.22 5.24
CA GLN A 501 -23.53 -13.35 6.16
C GLN A 501 -24.94 -13.93 6.17
N ALA A 502 -25.97 -13.08 6.14
CA ALA A 502 -27.35 -13.53 6.05
C ALA A 502 -27.60 -14.30 4.75
N LEU A 503 -27.11 -13.80 3.61
CA LEU A 503 -27.19 -14.46 2.31
C LEU A 503 -26.51 -15.83 2.29
N ALA A 504 -25.34 -15.95 2.92
CA ALA A 504 -24.63 -17.23 3.03
C ALA A 504 -25.41 -18.27 3.83
N GLY A 505 -26.22 -17.83 4.81
CA GLY A 505 -27.09 -18.69 5.61
C GLY A 505 -28.29 -19.29 4.87
N TRP A 506 -28.63 -18.82 3.67
CA TRP A 506 -29.84 -19.27 2.94
C TRP A 506 -29.70 -20.67 2.35
N ASN A 507 -28.48 -21.20 2.23
CA ASN A 507 -28.16 -22.53 1.71
C ASN A 507 -28.86 -22.89 0.36
N GLU A 508 -29.21 -21.88 -0.42
CA GLU A 508 -29.88 -21.99 -1.72
C GLU A 508 -29.14 -21.18 -2.78
N ALA A 509 -29.27 -21.61 -4.04
CA ALA A 509 -28.65 -20.91 -5.15
C ALA A 509 -29.33 -19.57 -5.43
N VAL A 510 -28.50 -18.54 -5.61
CA VAL A 510 -28.84 -17.20 -6.11
C VAL A 510 -27.97 -16.91 -7.33
N THR A 511 -28.32 -15.87 -8.09
CA THR A 511 -27.48 -15.43 -9.21
C THR A 511 -26.69 -14.19 -8.81
N PHE A 512 -25.38 -14.36 -8.66
CA PHE A 512 -24.42 -13.28 -8.41
C PHE A 512 -23.93 -12.71 -9.74
N ILE A 513 -23.96 -11.39 -9.89
CA ILE A 513 -23.56 -10.69 -11.11
C ILE A 513 -22.55 -9.59 -10.76
N ALA A 514 -21.36 -9.68 -11.32
CA ALA A 514 -20.39 -8.59 -11.33
C ALA A 514 -20.40 -7.92 -12.70
N HIS A 515 -20.73 -6.63 -12.72
CA HIS A 515 -20.82 -5.84 -13.94
C HIS A 515 -19.74 -4.77 -13.94
N THR A 516 -18.94 -4.75 -14.98
CA THR A 516 -17.94 -3.71 -15.29
C THR A 516 -18.27 -3.09 -16.66
N PRO A 517 -17.66 -1.97 -17.06
CA PRO A 517 -17.90 -1.38 -18.38
C PRO A 517 -17.64 -2.33 -19.56
N ASP A 518 -16.77 -3.32 -19.38
CA ASP A 518 -16.30 -4.20 -20.47
C ASP A 518 -16.83 -5.64 -20.37
N VAL A 519 -17.29 -6.08 -19.18
CA VAL A 519 -17.76 -7.46 -18.95
C VAL A 519 -18.90 -7.53 -17.93
N ILE A 520 -19.87 -8.39 -18.22
CA ILE A 520 -20.87 -8.90 -17.28
C ILE A 520 -20.50 -10.35 -16.97
N ALA A 521 -20.13 -10.62 -15.72
CA ALA A 521 -19.81 -11.95 -15.23
C ALA A 521 -20.91 -12.42 -14.28
N GLU A 522 -21.50 -13.58 -14.58
CA GLU A 522 -22.60 -14.15 -13.82
C GLU A 522 -22.24 -15.53 -13.27
N VAL A 523 -22.58 -15.79 -12.02
CA VAL A 523 -22.41 -17.09 -11.36
C VAL A 523 -23.71 -17.42 -10.63
N THR A 524 -24.28 -18.58 -10.92
CA THR A 524 -25.43 -19.10 -10.17
C THR A 524 -24.97 -20.19 -9.23
N GLY A 525 -25.22 -20.00 -7.93
CA GLY A 525 -24.77 -20.92 -6.89
C GLY A 525 -25.10 -20.37 -5.51
N LYS A 526 -24.75 -21.13 -4.47
CA LYS A 526 -24.88 -20.64 -3.09
C LYS A 526 -23.85 -19.55 -2.84
N ILE A 527 -24.22 -18.52 -2.06
CA ILE A 527 -23.24 -17.56 -1.55
C ILE A 527 -22.41 -18.25 -0.47
N PRO A 528 -21.08 -18.33 -0.60
CA PRO A 528 -20.25 -18.90 0.45
C PRO A 528 -20.24 -17.96 1.66
N ASN A 529 -20.00 -18.55 2.84
CA ASN A 529 -19.66 -17.77 4.03
C ASN A 529 -18.44 -16.88 3.76
N GLY A 530 -18.23 -15.88 4.59
CA GLY A 530 -17.08 -15.00 4.46
C GLY A 530 -16.69 -14.32 5.74
N LYS A 531 -15.44 -13.87 5.78
CA LYS A 531 -14.86 -13.17 6.92
C LYS A 531 -14.12 -11.93 6.48
N VAL A 532 -14.24 -10.88 7.28
CA VAL A 532 -13.41 -9.69 7.12
C VAL A 532 -11.99 -10.02 7.56
N GLY A 533 -11.03 -9.67 6.71
CA GLY A 533 -9.62 -9.81 7.01
C GLY A 533 -8.79 -9.11 5.95
N ARG A 534 -7.73 -8.42 6.39
CA ARG A 534 -6.72 -7.78 5.52
C ARG A 534 -7.33 -6.70 4.61
N GLY A 535 -8.39 -6.01 5.05
CA GLY A 535 -9.10 -4.98 4.29
C GLY A 535 -10.11 -5.49 3.26
N PHE A 536 -10.43 -6.78 3.29
CA PHE A 536 -11.39 -7.40 2.39
C PHE A 536 -12.45 -8.20 3.14
N TYR A 537 -13.63 -8.36 2.54
CA TYR A 537 -14.51 -9.49 2.82
C TYR A 537 -14.05 -10.66 1.94
N ASN A 538 -13.55 -11.71 2.59
CA ASN A 538 -12.99 -12.88 1.94
C ASN A 538 -14.02 -14.00 1.96
N PHE A 539 -14.37 -14.53 0.80
CA PHE A 539 -15.20 -15.74 0.72
C PHE A 539 -14.45 -16.95 1.29
N GLU A 540 -15.12 -17.75 2.12
CA GLU A 540 -14.62 -19.01 2.65
C GLU A 540 -14.75 -20.12 1.61
N HIS A 541 -13.79 -21.04 1.59
CA HIS A 541 -13.84 -22.20 0.70
C HIS A 541 -14.78 -23.27 1.26
N ALA A 542 -16.01 -23.34 0.74
CA ALA A 542 -16.98 -24.33 1.22
C ALA A 542 -17.41 -25.37 0.17
N GLU A 543 -17.44 -25.09 -1.13
CA GLU A 543 -17.96 -26.04 -2.13
C GLU A 543 -17.24 -25.93 -3.49
N GLU A 544 -17.11 -27.05 -4.20
CA GLU A 544 -16.52 -27.13 -5.54
C GLU A 544 -17.41 -26.36 -6.55
N GLY A 545 -16.85 -25.37 -7.25
CA GLY A 545 -17.60 -24.52 -8.19
C GLY A 545 -18.29 -23.29 -7.59
N GLY A 546 -18.07 -22.99 -6.29
CA GLY A 546 -18.58 -21.77 -5.64
C GLY A 546 -17.84 -20.48 -6.01
N ILE A 547 -18.44 -19.34 -5.65
CA ILE A 547 -17.84 -18.01 -5.81
C ILE A 547 -16.60 -17.89 -4.91
N HIS A 548 -15.49 -17.44 -5.47
CA HIS A 548 -14.24 -17.21 -4.73
C HIS A 548 -13.72 -15.80 -4.99
N GLY A 549 -12.96 -15.25 -4.05
CA GLY A 549 -12.31 -13.95 -4.20
C GLY A 549 -12.45 -13.06 -2.97
N HIS A 550 -12.10 -11.79 -3.19
CA HIS A 550 -11.97 -10.77 -2.14
C HIS A 550 -12.74 -9.51 -2.55
N ILE A 551 -13.59 -9.00 -1.67
CA ILE A 551 -14.37 -7.78 -1.91
C ILE A 551 -13.86 -6.65 -1.02
N TYR A 552 -13.56 -5.49 -1.59
CA TYR A 552 -13.31 -4.25 -0.85
C TYR A 552 -14.62 -3.74 -0.22
N TYR A 553 -15.08 -4.38 0.85
CA TYR A 553 -16.41 -4.16 1.40
C TYR A 553 -16.64 -2.73 1.90
N GLU A 554 -15.61 -2.04 2.40
CA GLU A 554 -15.69 -0.64 2.85
C GLU A 554 -15.95 0.37 1.72
N ASN A 555 -15.78 -0.06 0.47
CA ASN A 555 -16.16 0.74 -0.69
C ASN A 555 -17.68 0.73 -0.91
N CYS A 556 -18.43 -0.18 -0.28
CA CYS A 556 -19.89 -0.18 -0.33
C CYS A 556 -20.43 1.02 0.44
N ALA A 557 -21.12 1.91 -0.25
CA ALA A 557 -21.75 3.09 0.32
C ALA A 557 -23.23 2.84 0.65
N ALA A 558 -23.90 2.03 -0.15
CA ALA A 558 -25.31 1.70 0.01
C ALA A 558 -25.63 0.32 -0.57
N VAL A 559 -26.68 -0.30 -0.05
CA VAL A 559 -27.29 -1.49 -0.63
C VAL A 559 -28.76 -1.19 -0.94
N TYR A 560 -29.19 -1.57 -2.14
CA TYR A 560 -30.55 -1.36 -2.61
C TYR A 560 -31.25 -2.70 -2.87
N LEU A 561 -32.43 -2.89 -2.27
CA LEU A 561 -33.38 -3.91 -2.72
C LEU A 561 -34.22 -3.30 -3.84
N ILE A 562 -34.22 -3.96 -5.01
CA ILE A 562 -34.96 -3.52 -6.19
C ILE A 562 -35.88 -4.64 -6.65
N GLU A 563 -37.17 -4.32 -6.73
CA GLU A 563 -38.24 -5.21 -7.18
C GLU A 563 -38.91 -4.61 -8.41
N ARG A 564 -38.65 -5.17 -9.61
CA ARG A 564 -39.18 -4.60 -10.86
C ARG A 564 -39.33 -5.66 -11.95
N PRO A 565 -40.24 -5.46 -12.93
CA PRO A 565 -40.23 -6.25 -14.15
C PRO A 565 -38.98 -5.91 -14.97
N PHE A 566 -38.37 -6.91 -15.62
CA PHE A 566 -37.25 -6.76 -16.53
C PHE A 566 -37.42 -7.76 -17.68
N MET A 567 -37.42 -7.27 -18.92
CA MET A 567 -37.67 -8.08 -20.13
C MET A 567 -38.91 -8.98 -20.03
N GLY A 568 -40.00 -8.46 -19.46
CA GLY A 568 -41.29 -9.17 -19.37
C GLY A 568 -41.40 -10.18 -18.22
N LYS A 569 -40.43 -10.24 -17.31
CA LYS A 569 -40.51 -11.08 -16.08
C LYS A 569 -40.19 -10.27 -14.84
N ASP A 570 -40.85 -10.57 -13.72
CA ASP A 570 -40.54 -9.95 -12.44
C ASP A 570 -39.14 -10.36 -11.95
N THR A 571 -38.42 -9.42 -11.36
CA THR A 571 -37.09 -9.63 -10.78
C THR A 571 -37.01 -8.99 -9.40
N VAL A 572 -36.26 -9.64 -8.50
CA VAL A 572 -35.94 -9.14 -7.16
C VAL A 572 -34.43 -9.25 -6.99
N SER A 573 -33.78 -8.15 -6.62
CA SER A 573 -32.32 -8.09 -6.52
C SER A 573 -31.80 -7.18 -5.41
N LEU A 574 -30.67 -7.58 -4.83
CA LEU A 574 -29.81 -6.72 -4.03
C LEU A 574 -28.74 -6.10 -4.91
N ASN A 575 -28.60 -4.79 -4.86
CA ASN A 575 -27.64 -4.02 -5.65
C ASN A 575 -26.69 -3.32 -4.69
N PHE A 576 -25.43 -3.74 -4.67
CA PHE A 576 -24.39 -3.17 -3.83
C PHE A 576 -23.74 -2.03 -4.59
N VAL A 577 -23.80 -0.83 -4.04
CA VAL A 577 -23.37 0.41 -4.71
C VAL A 577 -22.14 0.95 -4.01
N ASN A 578 -21.11 1.30 -4.80
CA ASN A 578 -19.88 1.89 -4.29
C ASN A 578 -20.04 3.39 -3.99
N ARG A 579 -19.02 4.00 -3.39
CA ARG A 579 -18.99 5.44 -3.06
C ARG A 579 -19.11 6.38 -4.26
N ASN A 580 -18.95 5.87 -5.48
CA ASN A 580 -19.05 6.61 -6.74
C ASN A 580 -20.42 6.42 -7.42
N GLY A 581 -21.37 5.78 -6.74
CA GLY A 581 -22.70 5.49 -7.28
C GLY A 581 -22.70 4.38 -8.33
N GLY A 582 -21.59 3.65 -8.51
CA GLY A 582 -21.49 2.51 -9.43
C GLY A 582 -21.89 1.19 -8.76
N ALA A 583 -22.38 0.23 -9.54
CA ALA A 583 -22.63 -1.12 -9.03
C ALA A 583 -21.30 -1.84 -8.73
N MET A 584 -21.12 -2.32 -7.50
CA MET A 584 -20.05 -3.25 -7.15
C MET A 584 -20.36 -4.64 -7.70
N PHE A 585 -21.55 -5.13 -7.40
CA PHE A 585 -22.13 -6.38 -7.87
C PHE A 585 -23.61 -6.42 -7.48
N LYS A 586 -24.32 -7.42 -7.97
CA LYS A 586 -25.75 -7.64 -7.75
C LYS A 586 -26.03 -9.09 -7.39
N ILE A 587 -27.06 -9.32 -6.60
CA ILE A 587 -27.51 -10.66 -6.24
C ILE A 587 -29.01 -10.75 -6.54
N PHE A 588 -29.37 -11.63 -7.47
CA PHE A 588 -30.74 -11.85 -7.91
C PHE A 588 -31.33 -13.09 -7.24
N VAL A 589 -32.62 -13.01 -6.92
CA VAL A 589 -33.43 -14.16 -6.52
C VAL A 589 -33.43 -15.20 -7.65
N GLY A 590 -33.16 -16.45 -7.30
CA GLY A 590 -33.22 -17.58 -8.21
C GLY A 590 -34.66 -17.92 -8.61
N ARG A 591 -34.78 -18.71 -9.68
CA ARG A 591 -36.05 -19.27 -10.14
C ARG A 591 -36.15 -20.76 -9.83
N ASP A 592 -37.37 -21.25 -9.68
CA ASP A 592 -37.66 -22.68 -9.57
C ASP A 592 -37.75 -23.35 -10.96
N GLU A 593 -38.05 -24.65 -10.98
CA GLU A 593 -38.18 -25.44 -12.21
C GLU A 593 -39.33 -24.95 -13.12
N ALA A 594 -40.33 -24.28 -12.56
CA ALA A 594 -41.43 -23.66 -13.31
C ALA A 594 -41.05 -22.26 -13.86
N GLY A 595 -39.88 -21.75 -13.50
CA GLY A 595 -39.40 -20.43 -13.91
C GLY A 595 -39.97 -19.29 -13.06
N GLU A 596 -40.61 -19.59 -11.93
CA GLU A 596 -41.14 -18.60 -10.99
C GLU A 596 -40.07 -18.18 -9.96
N LEU A 597 -40.17 -16.95 -9.45
CA LEU A 597 -39.22 -16.49 -8.43
C LEU A 597 -39.45 -17.22 -7.10
N LYS A 598 -38.35 -17.67 -6.51
CA LYS A 598 -38.36 -18.36 -5.20
C LYS A 598 -38.86 -17.44 -4.09
N GLN A 599 -40.09 -17.70 -3.62
CA GLN A 599 -40.79 -16.84 -2.65
C GLN A 599 -40.09 -16.72 -1.30
N ASN A 600 -39.46 -17.79 -0.84
CA ASN A 600 -38.64 -17.82 0.38
C ASN A 600 -37.44 -16.86 0.27
N GLN A 601 -36.76 -16.80 -0.87
CA GLN A 601 -35.63 -15.87 -1.10
C GLN A 601 -36.11 -14.41 -1.16
N ILE A 602 -37.29 -14.15 -1.76
CA ILE A 602 -37.88 -12.80 -1.76
C ILE A 602 -38.16 -12.34 -0.33
N GLN A 603 -38.80 -13.19 0.49
CA GLN A 603 -39.10 -12.86 1.88
C GLN A 603 -37.83 -12.60 2.69
N ALA A 604 -36.79 -13.43 2.49
CA ALA A 604 -35.50 -13.27 3.14
C ALA A 604 -34.80 -11.96 2.73
N MET A 605 -34.80 -11.60 1.43
CA MET A 605 -34.28 -10.30 0.96
C MET A 605 -35.03 -9.12 1.58
N ARG A 606 -36.36 -9.16 1.61
CA ARG A 606 -37.18 -8.08 2.19
C ARG A 606 -36.93 -7.90 3.69
N ALA A 607 -36.68 -8.98 4.42
CA ALA A 607 -36.40 -8.94 5.86
C ALA A 607 -35.09 -8.20 6.21
N LEU A 608 -34.12 -8.13 5.30
CA LEU A 608 -32.88 -7.37 5.49
C LEU A 608 -33.12 -5.84 5.53
N PHE A 609 -34.27 -5.38 5.04
CA PHE A 609 -34.68 -3.98 4.91
C PHE A 609 -35.93 -3.66 5.74
N ALA A 610 -36.29 -4.53 6.68
CA ALA A 610 -37.42 -4.37 7.58
C ALA A 610 -37.08 -3.54 8.81
#